data_AF-A0A1G0IIP3-F1
#
_entry.id   AF-A0A1G0IIP3-F1
#
_cell.length_a   1.000
_cell.length_b   1.000
_cell.length_c   1.000
_cell.angle_alpha   90.00
_cell.angle_beta   90.00
_cell.angle_gamma   90.00
#
_symmetry.space_group_name_H-M   'P 1'
#
loop_
_entity.id
_entity.type
_entity.pdbx_description
1 polymer ?
#
loop_
_entity_poly.entity_id
_entity_poly.type
_entity_poly.pdbx_seq_one_letter_code
_entity_poly.pdbx_strand_id
1 'polypeptide(L)' 'MKLNVTLFVSFTLLSLTLAACAPFSPNNRHAGVCNEINSQMIFSGGTSNTRQSNIQNAEKPFLQRAYTKDNCER' A
#
# COMPACT_ATOMS: atom_id res chain seq x y z
N MET A 1 -43.67 24.36 14.21
CA MET A 1 -42.22 24.27 14.48
C MET A 1 -41.65 22.85 14.49
N LYS A 2 -42.35 21.82 15.00
CA LYS A 2 -41.81 20.44 15.08
C LYS A 2 -41.52 19.78 13.72
N LEU A 3 -42.34 20.05 12.69
CA LEU A 3 -42.23 19.43 11.36
C LEU A 3 -40.94 19.80 10.60
N ASN A 4 -40.48 21.04 10.76
CA ASN A 4 -39.24 21.52 10.11
C ASN A 4 -38.00 20.85 10.73
N VAL A 5 -38.02 20.61 12.04
CA VAL A 5 -36.92 19.94 12.74
C VAL A 5 -36.80 18.48 12.27
N THR A 6 -37.92 17.79 12.08
CA THR A 6 -37.92 16.39 11.61
C THR A 6 -37.39 16.26 10.17
N LEU A 7 -37.74 17.20 9.28
CA LEU A 7 -37.22 17.26 7.91
C LEU A 7 -35.72 17.57 7.87
N PHE A 8 -35.24 18.49 8.71
CA PHE A 8 -33.81 18.80 8.81
C PHE A 8 -32.99 17.62 9.33
N VAL A 9 -33.48 16.90 10.35
CA VAL A 9 -32.79 15.74 10.93
C VAL A 9 -32.75 14.55 9.96
N SER A 10 -33.80 14.34 9.18
CA SER A 10 -33.83 13.27 8.17
C SER A 10 -32.90 13.58 6.98
N PHE A 11 -32.81 14.85 6.58
CA PHE A 11 -31.89 15.27 5.52
C PHE A 11 -30.41 15.16 5.93
N THR A 12 -30.08 15.47 7.18
CA THR A 12 -28.70 15.31 7.69
C THR A 12 -28.33 13.84 7.86
N LEU A 13 -29.24 12.97 8.32
CA LEU A 13 -28.95 11.53 8.39
C LEU A 13 -28.64 10.93 7.02
N LEU A 14 -29.35 11.36 5.97
CA LEU A 14 -29.18 10.85 4.61
C LEU A 14 -27.87 11.31 3.96
N SER A 15 -27.34 12.48 4.32
CA SER A 15 -26.06 12.97 3.80
C SER A 15 -24.85 12.32 4.50
N LEU A 16 -24.98 11.91 5.77
CA LEU A 16 -23.93 11.17 6.48
C LEU A 16 -23.69 9.77 5.89
N THR A 17 -24.73 9.08 5.43
CA THR A 17 -24.59 7.73 4.85
C THR A 17 -23.95 7.75 3.46
N LEU A 18 -24.13 8.84 2.69
CA LEU A 18 -23.52 9.00 1.37
C LEU A 18 -22.00 9.25 1.43
N ALA A 19 -21.51 9.90 2.51
CA ALA A 19 -20.09 10.16 2.71
C ALA A 19 -19.27 8.90 3.06
N ALA A 20 -19.93 7.80 3.45
CA ALA A 20 -19.27 6.51 3.72
C ALA A 20 -18.93 5.73 2.44
N CYS A 21 -19.42 6.17 1.27
CA CYS A 21 -19.11 5.58 -0.04
C CYS A 21 -18.00 6.37 -0.75
N ALA A 22 -17.00 6.85 -0.02
CA ALA A 22 -15.78 7.33 -0.65
C ALA A 22 -15.08 6.12 -1.29
N PRO A 23 -14.78 6.12 -2.60
CA PRO A 23 -14.04 5.04 -3.21
C PRO A 23 -12.67 4.98 -2.53
N PHE A 24 -12.41 3.86 -1.87
CA PHE A 24 -11.10 3.54 -1.33
C PHE A 24 -10.16 3.42 -2.53
N SER A 25 -9.50 4.51 -2.93
CA SER A 25 -8.57 4.52 -4.05
C SER A 25 -7.33 3.76 -3.62
N PRO A 26 -7.12 2.51 -4.08
CA PRO A 26 -6.01 1.72 -3.60
C PRO A 26 -4.77 2.18 -4.35
N ASN A 27 -4.08 3.17 -3.79
CA ASN A 27 -2.63 3.29 -4.02
C ASN A 27 -1.87 2.11 -3.37
N ASN A 28 -2.59 1.20 -2.70
CA ASN A 28 -2.08 0.01 -2.02
C ASN A 28 -1.37 -0.97 -2.95
N ARG A 29 -1.70 -1.01 -4.26
CA ARG A 29 -1.03 -1.94 -5.17
C ARG A 29 0.44 -1.56 -5.36
N HIS A 30 0.70 -0.26 -5.49
CA HIS A 30 2.06 0.25 -5.62
C HIS A 30 2.83 0.10 -4.29
N ALA A 31 2.22 0.47 -3.16
CA ALA A 31 2.80 0.26 -1.84
C ALA A 31 3.09 -1.22 -1.52
N GLY A 32 2.21 -2.13 -1.95
CA GLY A 32 2.39 -3.58 -1.79
C GLY A 32 3.58 -4.11 -2.60
N VAL A 33 3.73 -3.66 -3.84
CA VAL A 33 4.91 -4.02 -4.69
C VAL A 33 6.20 -3.50 -4.06
N CYS A 34 6.21 -2.24 -3.57
CA CYS A 34 7.38 -1.68 -2.92
C CYS A 34 7.75 -2.41 -1.62
N ASN A 35 6.78 -2.77 -0.79
CA ASN A 35 7.01 -3.54 0.43
C ASN A 35 7.56 -4.94 0.14
N GLU A 36 7.04 -5.59 -0.90
CA GLU A 36 7.51 -6.91 -1.32
C GLU A 36 8.99 -6.84 -1.76
N ILE A 37 9.33 -5.91 -2.67
CA ILE A 37 10.71 -5.74 -3.15
C ILE A 37 11.64 -5.35 -2.00
N ASN A 38 11.20 -4.47 -1.08
CA ASN A 38 11.98 -4.07 0.09
C ASN A 38 12.29 -5.27 1.00
N SER A 39 11.29 -6.11 1.27
CA SER A 39 11.48 -7.29 2.11
C SER A 39 12.52 -8.24 1.49
N GLN A 40 12.46 -8.47 0.17
CA GLN A 40 13.42 -9.31 -0.53
C GLN A 40 14.85 -8.75 -0.46
N MET A 41 15.01 -7.43 -0.51
CA MET A 41 16.33 -6.79 -0.34
C MET A 41 16.89 -6.94 1.08
N ILE A 42 16.06 -6.73 2.11
CA ILE A 42 16.47 -6.84 3.52
C ILE A 42 16.86 -8.28 3.87
N PHE A 43 16.11 -9.26 3.38
CA PHE A 43 16.36 -10.67 3.67
C PHE A 43 17.37 -11.34 2.71
N SER A 44 17.80 -10.64 1.66
CA SER A 44 18.92 -11.09 0.81
C SER A 44 20.25 -11.07 1.58
N GLY A 45 20.84 -12.25 1.79
CA GLY A 45 22.10 -12.46 2.49
C GLY A 45 22.00 -13.17 3.85
N GLY A 46 20.78 -13.42 4.36
CA GLY A 46 20.55 -14.06 5.68
C GLY A 46 20.76 -15.58 5.72
N THR A 47 21.36 -16.19 4.69
CA THR A 47 21.50 -17.64 4.56
C THR A 47 22.91 -18.12 4.93
N SER A 48 23.01 -19.25 5.64
CA SER A 48 24.28 -19.90 5.97
C SER A 48 24.87 -20.68 4.78
N ASN A 49 24.14 -20.83 3.68
CA ASN A 49 24.59 -21.54 2.49
C ASN A 49 25.34 -20.59 1.55
N THR A 50 26.63 -20.85 1.32
CA THR A 50 27.52 -20.01 0.51
C THR A 50 27.05 -19.87 -0.95
N ARG A 51 26.49 -20.94 -1.54
CA ARG A 51 25.96 -20.90 -2.90
C ARG A 51 24.73 -20.00 -2.98
N GLN A 52 23.82 -20.12 -2.02
CA GLN A 52 22.62 -19.30 -1.96
C GLN A 52 22.95 -17.82 -1.67
N SER A 53 23.94 -17.57 -0.81
CA SER A 53 24.44 -16.22 -0.53
C SER A 53 25.00 -15.55 -1.80
N ASN A 54 25.79 -16.30 -2.59
CA ASN A 54 26.32 -15.79 -3.86
C ASN A 54 25.21 -15.46 -4.88
N ILE A 55 24.16 -16.27 -4.95
CA ILE A 55 22.99 -16.01 -5.80
C ILE A 55 22.27 -14.74 -5.34
N GLN A 56 21.98 -14.61 -4.04
CA GLN A 56 21.31 -13.45 -3.47
C GLN A 56 22.11 -12.16 -3.68
N ASN A 57 23.44 -12.22 -3.55
CA ASN A 57 24.32 -11.09 -3.83
C ASN A 57 24.30 -10.69 -5.31
N ALA A 58 24.20 -11.67 -6.23
CA ALA A 58 24.06 -11.41 -7.65
C ALA A 58 22.68 -10.84 -8.04
N GLU A 59 21.63 -11.23 -7.30
CA GLU A 59 20.24 -10.78 -7.51
C GLU A 59 19.98 -9.36 -6.95
N LYS A 60 20.70 -8.97 -5.90
CA LYS A 60 20.58 -7.67 -5.22
C LYS A 60 20.52 -6.43 -6.13
N PRO A 61 21.39 -6.26 -7.14
CA PRO A 61 21.31 -5.10 -8.05
C PRO A 61 20.04 -5.10 -8.92
N PHE A 62 19.46 -6.27 -9.23
CA PHE A 62 18.22 -6.35 -9.99
C PHE A 62 17.02 -5.93 -9.14
N LEU A 63 16.99 -6.35 -7.88
CA LEU A 63 16.00 -5.92 -6.90
C LEU A 63 16.07 -4.41 -6.65
N GLN A 64 17.27 -3.85 -6.50
CA GLN A 64 17.46 -2.41 -6.37
C GLN A 64 16.92 -1.64 -7.58
N ARG A 65 17.22 -2.12 -8.80
CA ARG A 65 16.69 -1.50 -10.03
C ARG A 65 15.18 -1.59 -10.12
N ALA A 66 14.57 -2.70 -9.69
CA ALA A 66 13.12 -2.84 -9.64
C ALA A 66 12.51 -1.83 -8.65
N TYR A 67 13.12 -1.69 -7.48
CA TYR A 67 12.72 -0.72 -6.46
C TYR A 67 12.75 0.72 -6.97
N THR A 68 13.84 1.13 -7.63
CA THR A 68 13.98 2.46 -8.24
C THR A 68 12.99 2.65 -9.39
N LYS A 69 12.86 1.66 -10.28
CA LYS A 69 11.97 1.72 -11.46
C LYS A 69 10.51 1.93 -11.07
N ASP A 70 10.08 1.29 -10.00
CA ASP A 70 8.71 1.44 -9.52
C ASP A 70 8.49 2.75 -8.75
N ASN A 71 9.52 3.56 -8.49
CA ASN A 71 9.48 4.79 -7.67
C ASN A 71 9.23 4.54 -6.18
N CYS A 72 9.75 3.43 -5.65
CA CYS A 72 9.61 3.09 -4.23
C CYS A 72 10.52 3.89 -3.28
N GLU A 73 11.37 4.79 -3.81
CA GLU A 73 12.35 5.59 -3.06
C GLU A 73 11.78 6.88 -2.42
N ARG A 74 10.47 7.09 -2.50
CA ARG A 74 9.79 8.32 -2.03
C ARG A 74 9.63 8.39 -0.52
#